data_AF-A0A1A8PJZ2-F1
#
_entry.id   AF-A0A1A8PJZ2-F1
#
_cell.length_a   1.000
_cell.length_b   1.000
_cell.length_c   1.000
_cell.angle_alpha   90.00
_cell.angle_beta   90.00
_cell.angle_gamma   90.00
#
_symmetry.space_group_name_H-M   'P 1'
#
loop_
_entity.id
_entity.type
_entity.pdbx_description
1 polymer ?
#
loop_
_entity_poly.entity_id
_entity_poly.type
_entity_poly.pdbx_seq_one_letter_code
_entity_poly.pdbx_strand_id
1 'polypeptide(L)'
;MTQSEFCLCVLSYLLLLAEGRPLEPTQVFAAARANAVLPCAVSLSEVTVLEWLHLRGSARLSLHAFMDGKQLMEDQTPEYKDRTSLKEDGSLTLQHVHQNDTGEYRCVFRTGVTRTFQEVKVSLIVVQLSDVSVKIHRTPTRGLVLECEGSSWGLKLDVSIRDVQGNVLANKTGMQEVTDGLHTAVVRVAEDEQTEDVLLVCRAEVSEVKLVKETKIWITDDFRAAAVPGGSLVFPLVLIVFGAVGLCLSICLFICPWNVRTKAAHQISEFLCRMCSRMEEGFQDISTSDKPGELTEYRTLSQMTAKGASNRETGWQSSVEMSRRLAEQDLQRLSPYKNDILDVGRGLHFHPALIAAIISRQSRAGEELKEDGYGKHDPNSFGLMQISKNFHVLKGEPFSKVHIDSGTTYLIHLVKTMTQQKSDWTLERQLKGALVGYISGIEKVLAVATEELDLDSLTPTQDFTNDVIARAQFFAEREYQI
;
A
#
# COMPACT_ATOMS: atom_id res chain seq x y z
N MET A 1 -7.85 72.25 -4.17
CA MET A 1 -8.80 71.35 -3.49
C MET A 1 -9.74 72.20 -2.66
N THR A 2 -10.93 72.46 -3.20
CA THR A 2 -12.01 73.18 -2.52
C THR A 2 -12.71 72.23 -1.54
N GLN A 3 -13.38 72.78 -0.55
CA GLN A 3 -14.12 72.06 0.52
C GLN A 3 -15.11 71.01 -0.02
N SER A 4 -15.53 71.13 -1.29
CA SER A 4 -16.37 70.15 -1.99
C SER A 4 -15.63 68.83 -2.33
N GLU A 5 -14.33 68.86 -2.61
CA GLU A 5 -13.57 67.65 -2.95
C GLU A 5 -13.29 66.79 -1.72
N PHE A 6 -13.06 67.42 -0.56
CA PHE A 6 -12.94 66.71 0.71
C PHE A 6 -14.24 66.03 1.12
N CYS A 7 -15.39 66.68 0.86
CA CYS A 7 -16.70 66.12 1.16
C CYS A 7 -17.03 64.92 0.24
N LEU A 8 -16.67 64.99 -1.04
CA LEU A 8 -16.85 63.89 -2.00
C LEU A 8 -15.95 62.69 -1.69
N CYS A 9 -14.70 62.90 -1.24
CA CYS A 9 -13.83 61.81 -0.79
C CYS A 9 -14.33 61.15 0.52
N VAL A 10 -14.85 61.93 1.47
CA VAL A 10 -15.41 61.39 2.71
C VAL A 10 -16.74 60.67 2.46
N LEU A 11 -17.60 61.18 1.57
CA LEU A 11 -18.81 60.48 1.12
C LEU A 11 -18.48 59.22 0.33
N SER A 12 -17.45 59.24 -0.53
CA SER A 12 -16.94 58.05 -1.23
C SER A 12 -16.38 57.01 -0.26
N TYR A 13 -15.63 57.43 0.77
CA TYR A 13 -15.08 56.55 1.81
C TYR A 13 -16.18 55.99 2.73
N LEU A 14 -17.21 56.78 3.04
CA LEU A 14 -18.38 56.34 3.80
C LEU A 14 -19.31 55.44 2.95
N LEU A 15 -19.41 55.66 1.64
CA LEU A 15 -20.11 54.78 0.70
C LEU A 15 -19.35 53.45 0.51
N LEU A 16 -18.01 53.48 0.48
CA LEU A 16 -17.15 52.28 0.48
C LEU A 16 -17.23 51.49 1.80
N LEU A 17 -17.59 52.13 2.92
CA LEU A 17 -17.89 51.47 4.19
C LEU A 17 -19.35 50.99 4.30
N ALA A 18 -20.26 51.55 3.49
CA ALA A 18 -21.68 51.18 3.42
C ALA A 18 -21.98 50.07 2.39
N GLU A 19 -21.08 49.87 1.42
CA GLU A 19 -21.01 48.63 0.63
C GLU A 19 -20.44 47.53 1.52
N GLY A 20 -21.30 47.02 2.41
CA GLY A 20 -21.01 45.83 3.20
C GLY A 20 -20.54 44.73 2.25
N ARG A 21 -19.25 44.37 2.38
CA ARG A 21 -18.74 43.18 1.71
C ARG A 21 -19.70 42.03 2.03
N PRO A 22 -20.11 41.21 1.06
CA PRO A 22 -20.84 39.99 1.36
C PRO A 22 -20.06 39.27 2.46
N LEU A 23 -20.67 39.05 3.63
CA LEU A 23 -20.06 38.24 4.67
C LEU A 23 -19.84 36.87 4.05
N GLU A 24 -18.60 36.59 3.65
CA GLU A 24 -18.22 35.23 3.28
C GLU A 24 -18.59 34.31 4.44
N PRO A 25 -19.19 33.14 4.16
CA PRO A 25 -19.61 32.23 5.21
C PRO A 25 -18.41 31.90 6.09
N THR A 26 -18.60 31.94 7.41
CA THR A 26 -17.51 31.66 8.36
C THR A 26 -17.06 30.21 8.16
N GLN A 27 -15.78 30.00 7.83
CA GLN A 27 -15.23 28.66 7.67
C GLN A 27 -14.79 28.10 9.01
N VAL A 28 -15.23 26.88 9.32
CA VAL A 28 -14.86 26.13 10.51
C VAL A 28 -14.22 24.82 10.07
N PHE A 29 -13.03 24.53 10.59
CA PHE A 29 -12.33 23.29 10.35
C PHE A 29 -12.38 22.42 11.60
N ALA A 30 -12.67 21.14 11.41
CA ALA A 30 -12.66 20.16 12.50
C ALA A 30 -12.06 18.85 12.04
N ALA A 31 -11.22 18.24 12.86
CA ALA A 31 -10.72 16.90 12.61
C ALA A 31 -11.87 15.87 12.66
N ALA A 32 -11.84 14.86 11.80
CA ALA A 32 -12.78 13.75 11.86
C ALA A 32 -12.80 13.12 13.27
N ARG A 33 -14.00 12.82 13.78
CA ARG A 33 -14.31 12.34 15.14
C ARG A 33 -14.10 13.35 16.27
N ALA A 34 -13.58 14.55 16.00
CA ALA A 34 -13.56 15.63 16.99
C ALA A 34 -14.93 16.33 17.10
N ASN A 35 -15.04 17.29 18.00
CA ASN A 35 -16.21 18.14 18.12
C ASN A 35 -15.98 19.44 17.35
N ALA A 36 -16.98 19.90 16.61
CA ALA A 36 -16.98 21.20 15.93
C ALA A 36 -17.91 22.18 16.63
N VAL A 37 -17.54 23.46 16.65
CA VAL A 37 -18.39 24.54 17.18
C VAL A 37 -18.71 25.49 16.03
N LEU A 38 -19.99 25.60 15.69
CA LEU A 38 -20.49 26.48 14.64
C LEU A 38 -20.93 27.82 15.25
N PRO A 39 -20.30 28.96 14.87
CA PRO A 39 -20.62 30.26 15.44
C PRO A 39 -21.98 30.79 14.95
N CYS A 40 -22.80 31.30 15.88
CA CYS A 40 -24.00 32.08 15.55
C CYS A 40 -23.95 33.51 16.13
N ALA A 41 -23.25 33.69 17.27
CA ALA A 41 -23.06 34.98 17.93
C ALA A 41 -24.37 35.69 18.35
N VAL A 42 -25.30 34.94 18.95
CA VAL A 42 -26.58 35.48 19.44
C VAL A 42 -26.93 34.94 20.82
N SER A 43 -27.24 35.80 21.79
CA SER A 43 -27.61 35.33 23.13
C SER A 43 -28.96 34.62 23.11
N LEU A 44 -29.03 33.38 23.60
CA LEU A 44 -30.29 32.62 23.72
C LEU A 44 -31.33 33.34 24.60
N SER A 45 -30.90 34.23 25.50
CA SER A 45 -31.79 35.02 26.35
C SER A 45 -32.58 36.11 25.58
N GLU A 46 -32.07 36.55 24.43
CA GLU A 46 -32.67 37.61 23.61
C GLU A 46 -33.48 37.05 22.42
N VAL A 47 -33.40 35.74 22.20
CA VAL A 47 -33.94 35.05 21.04
C VAL A 47 -35.29 34.42 21.33
N THR A 48 -36.26 34.71 20.47
CA THR A 48 -37.60 34.09 20.50
C THR A 48 -37.59 32.74 19.78
N VAL A 49 -36.88 32.64 18.66
CA VAL A 49 -36.77 31.44 17.83
C VAL A 49 -35.35 31.36 17.29
N LEU A 50 -34.72 30.19 17.40
CA LEU A 50 -33.45 29.83 16.78
C LEU A 50 -33.56 28.43 16.19
N GLU A 51 -33.10 28.25 14.98
CA GLU A 51 -32.99 26.96 14.32
C GLU A 51 -31.66 26.82 13.59
N TRP A 52 -30.98 25.70 13.83
CA TRP A 52 -29.81 25.29 13.07
C TRP A 52 -30.21 24.33 11.97
N LEU A 53 -29.77 24.66 10.75
CA LEU A 53 -30.03 23.89 9.55
C LEU A 53 -28.72 23.44 8.90
N HIS A 54 -28.68 22.22 8.37
CA HIS A 54 -27.63 21.75 7.46
C HIS A 54 -28.22 21.66 6.06
N LEU A 55 -27.57 22.31 5.10
CA LEU A 55 -27.99 22.37 3.72
C LEU A 55 -27.24 21.32 2.91
N ARG A 56 -27.96 20.30 2.44
CA ARG A 56 -27.42 19.21 1.61
C ARG A 56 -28.17 19.19 0.27
N GLY A 57 -27.60 19.82 -0.76
CA GLY A 57 -28.29 20.06 -2.03
C GLY A 57 -29.54 20.91 -1.83
N SER A 58 -30.71 20.38 -2.22
CA SER A 58 -32.01 21.05 -2.02
C SER A 58 -32.65 20.76 -0.65
N ALA A 59 -32.09 19.84 0.14
CA ALA A 59 -32.64 19.45 1.44
C ALA A 59 -32.17 20.41 2.55
N ARG A 60 -33.07 20.73 3.47
CA ARG A 60 -32.79 21.48 4.70
C ARG A 60 -33.02 20.54 5.88
N LEU A 61 -31.95 20.07 6.50
CA LEU A 61 -32.01 19.17 7.65
C LEU A 61 -32.04 20.02 8.92
N SER A 62 -33.04 19.83 9.78
CA SER A 62 -33.08 20.52 11.08
C SER A 62 -32.21 19.79 12.09
N LEU A 63 -31.24 20.51 12.67
CA LEU A 63 -30.25 19.98 13.61
C LEU A 63 -30.62 20.26 15.04
N HIS A 64 -31.12 21.46 15.32
CA HIS A 64 -31.44 21.88 16.67
C HIS A 64 -32.33 23.11 16.62
N ALA A 65 -33.40 23.11 17.43
CA ALA A 65 -34.31 24.23 17.52
C ALA A 65 -34.47 24.70 18.96
N PHE A 66 -34.64 26.00 19.14
CA PHE A 66 -34.86 26.65 20.42
C PHE A 66 -35.97 27.69 20.26
N MET A 67 -36.95 27.66 21.15
CA MET A 67 -38.10 28.56 21.12
C MET A 67 -38.50 28.94 22.55
N ASP A 68 -38.56 30.25 22.82
CA ASP A 68 -39.04 30.82 24.09
C ASP A 68 -38.47 30.14 25.35
N GLY A 69 -37.15 29.94 25.40
CA GLY A 69 -36.47 29.33 26.55
C GLY A 69 -36.47 27.81 26.57
N LYS A 70 -37.09 27.14 25.59
CA LYS A 70 -37.18 25.67 25.50
C LYS A 70 -36.46 25.13 24.29
N GLN A 71 -35.69 24.06 24.48
CA GLN A 71 -35.11 23.29 23.38
C GLN A 71 -36.17 22.36 22.79
N LEU A 72 -36.28 22.37 21.46
CA LEU A 72 -37.20 21.54 20.70
C LEU A 72 -36.38 20.46 19.98
N MET A 73 -36.54 19.22 20.43
CA MET A 73 -35.73 18.06 19.98
C MET A 73 -36.55 17.04 19.19
N GLU A 74 -37.85 17.28 18.99
CA GLU A 74 -38.79 16.33 18.39
C GLU A 74 -38.57 16.18 16.88
N ASP A 75 -38.35 17.29 16.18
CA ASP A 75 -38.16 17.34 14.72
C ASP A 75 -36.68 17.23 14.29
N GLN A 76 -35.80 16.82 15.20
CA GLN A 76 -34.39 16.68 14.89
C GLN A 76 -34.15 15.56 13.87
N THR A 77 -33.37 15.87 12.83
CA THR A 77 -32.99 14.89 11.82
C THR A 77 -32.24 13.71 12.47
N PRO A 78 -32.60 12.44 12.18
CA PRO A 78 -32.04 11.27 12.87
C PRO A 78 -30.50 11.19 12.89
N GLU A 79 -29.82 11.65 11.84
CA GLU A 79 -28.34 11.64 11.71
C GLU A 79 -27.62 12.53 12.75
N TYR A 80 -28.32 13.53 13.28
CA TYR A 80 -27.77 14.53 14.21
C TYR A 80 -28.24 14.33 15.65
N LYS A 81 -29.19 13.42 15.86
CA LYS A 81 -29.72 13.10 17.17
C LYS A 81 -28.61 12.67 18.12
N ASP A 82 -28.67 13.20 19.34
CA ASP A 82 -27.67 12.98 20.40
C ASP A 82 -26.24 13.46 20.09
N ARG A 83 -26.01 14.13 18.96
CA ARG A 83 -24.70 14.67 18.55
C ARG A 83 -24.64 16.19 18.62
N THR A 84 -25.76 16.89 18.83
CA THR A 84 -25.80 18.35 18.84
C THR A 84 -26.11 18.92 20.21
N SER A 85 -25.52 20.06 20.55
CA SER A 85 -25.91 20.85 21.74
C SER A 85 -25.76 22.34 21.47
N LEU A 86 -26.66 23.16 22.02
CA LEU A 86 -26.60 24.62 21.93
C LEU A 86 -25.84 25.24 23.11
N LYS A 87 -25.04 26.27 22.82
CA LYS A 87 -24.38 27.14 23.79
C LYS A 87 -25.22 28.40 24.06
N GLU A 88 -24.89 29.11 25.14
CA GLU A 88 -25.60 30.34 25.56
C GLU A 88 -25.55 31.47 24.51
N ASP A 89 -24.51 31.48 23.67
CA ASP A 89 -24.29 32.40 22.55
C ASP A 89 -24.91 31.90 21.23
N GLY A 90 -25.81 30.91 21.31
CA GLY A 90 -26.54 30.38 20.16
C GLY A 90 -25.70 29.47 19.25
N SER A 91 -24.42 29.28 19.57
CA SER A 91 -23.55 28.39 18.81
C SER A 91 -23.91 26.92 18.97
N LEU A 92 -23.80 26.17 17.87
CA LEU A 92 -24.03 24.73 17.86
C LEU A 92 -22.73 23.99 18.07
N THR A 93 -22.67 23.09 19.05
CA THR A 93 -21.62 22.08 19.15
C THR A 93 -22.11 20.80 18.49
N LEU A 94 -21.43 20.36 17.44
CA LEU A 94 -21.64 19.07 16.79
C LEU A 94 -20.53 18.10 17.21
N GLN A 95 -20.92 16.97 17.79
CA GLN A 95 -20.02 15.97 18.35
C GLN A 95 -19.69 14.86 17.36
N HIS A 96 -18.47 14.35 17.45
CA HIS A 96 -17.98 13.24 16.64
C HIS A 96 -18.24 13.47 15.15
N VAL A 97 -17.71 14.57 14.59
CA VAL A 97 -17.98 14.93 13.19
C VAL A 97 -17.47 13.87 12.22
N HIS A 98 -18.23 13.63 11.16
CA HIS A 98 -17.90 12.71 10.07
C HIS A 98 -17.69 13.47 8.77
N GLN A 99 -17.03 12.86 7.78
CA GLN A 99 -16.77 13.52 6.49
C GLN A 99 -18.06 14.04 5.82
N ASN A 100 -19.17 13.31 5.94
CA ASN A 100 -20.49 13.67 5.41
C ASN A 100 -21.19 14.84 6.16
N ASP A 101 -20.60 15.30 7.27
CA ASP A 101 -21.03 16.54 7.95
C ASP A 101 -20.39 17.78 7.33
N THR A 102 -19.47 17.63 6.37
CA THR A 102 -18.95 18.76 5.58
C THR A 102 -20.08 19.38 4.77
N GLY A 103 -20.23 20.71 4.85
CA GLY A 103 -21.31 21.39 4.15
C GLY A 103 -21.60 22.80 4.67
N GLU A 104 -22.67 23.40 4.14
CA GLU A 104 -23.17 24.71 4.55
C GLU A 104 -24.22 24.55 5.66
N TYR A 105 -24.00 25.26 6.75
CA TYR A 105 -24.88 25.33 7.90
C TYR A 105 -25.44 26.75 8.03
N ARG A 106 -26.68 26.84 8.53
CA ARG A 106 -27.32 28.12 8.80
C ARG A 106 -27.88 28.15 10.20
N CYS A 107 -27.52 29.19 10.94
CA CYS A 107 -28.22 29.58 12.15
C CYS A 107 -29.27 30.62 11.75
N VAL A 108 -30.55 30.26 11.81
CA VAL A 108 -31.66 31.16 11.51
C VAL A 108 -32.31 31.54 12.83
N PHE A 109 -32.42 32.82 13.12
CA PHE A 109 -32.96 33.26 14.40
C PHE A 109 -33.76 34.55 14.31
N ARG A 110 -34.57 34.80 15.34
CA ARG A 110 -35.35 36.03 15.52
C ARG A 110 -35.27 36.50 16.96
N THR A 111 -34.75 37.71 17.17
CA THR A 111 -34.69 38.33 18.50
C THR A 111 -35.97 39.07 18.84
N GLY A 112 -36.19 39.34 20.13
CA GLY A 112 -37.33 40.18 20.57
C GLY A 112 -37.26 41.63 20.02
N VAL A 113 -36.07 42.09 19.66
CA VAL A 113 -35.81 43.46 19.17
C VAL A 113 -36.08 43.57 17.67
N THR A 114 -35.65 42.60 16.87
CA THR A 114 -35.84 42.59 15.41
C THR A 114 -36.95 41.64 15.02
N ARG A 115 -38.05 42.16 14.46
CA ARG A 115 -39.20 41.33 14.02
C ARG A 115 -38.93 40.47 12.78
N THR A 116 -37.76 40.63 12.15
CA THR A 116 -37.33 39.89 10.96
C THR A 116 -36.40 38.73 11.35
N PHE A 117 -36.44 37.65 10.58
CA PHE A 117 -35.46 36.57 10.70
C PHE A 117 -34.10 37.03 10.19
N GLN A 118 -33.06 36.68 10.93
CA GLN A 118 -31.66 36.86 10.58
C GLN A 118 -31.04 35.48 10.33
N GLU A 119 -30.04 35.41 9.47
CA GLU A 119 -29.29 34.18 9.20
C GLU A 119 -27.78 34.41 9.29
N VAL A 120 -27.09 33.46 9.92
CA VAL A 120 -25.62 33.36 9.92
C VAL A 120 -25.24 32.09 9.19
N LYS A 121 -24.36 32.22 8.19
CA LYS A 121 -23.90 31.11 7.35
C LYS A 121 -22.53 30.64 7.82
N VAL A 122 -22.39 29.34 8.03
CA VAL A 122 -21.15 28.69 8.46
C VAL A 122 -20.85 27.55 7.49
N SER A 123 -19.62 27.46 7.00
CA SER A 123 -19.16 26.32 6.22
C SER A 123 -18.29 25.44 7.11
N LEU A 124 -18.75 24.22 7.37
CA LEU A 124 -17.96 23.22 8.11
C LEU A 124 -17.18 22.38 7.10
N ILE A 125 -15.86 22.29 7.28
CA ILE A 125 -14.98 21.42 6.53
C ILE A 125 -14.38 20.40 7.50
N VAL A 126 -14.78 19.14 7.35
CA VAL A 126 -14.25 18.04 8.18
C VAL A 126 -12.97 17.53 7.56
N VAL A 127 -11.87 17.75 8.26
CA VAL A 127 -10.51 17.41 7.83
C VAL A 127 -10.19 15.98 8.24
N GLN A 128 -9.75 15.19 7.27
CA GLN A 128 -9.32 13.81 7.51
C GLN A 128 -7.98 13.55 6.86
N LEU A 129 -7.01 13.13 7.68
CA LEU A 129 -5.67 12.78 7.26
C LEU A 129 -5.59 11.26 7.03
N SER A 130 -5.20 10.85 5.83
CA SER A 130 -4.96 9.44 5.48
C SER A 130 -3.68 8.93 6.13
N ASP A 131 -3.56 7.60 6.26
CA ASP A 131 -2.29 6.99 6.65
C ASP A 131 -1.21 7.28 5.60
N VAL A 132 0.02 7.46 6.08
CA VAL A 132 1.15 7.87 5.25
C VAL A 132 1.73 6.66 4.52
N SER A 133 1.87 6.79 3.20
CA SER A 133 2.44 5.75 2.35
C SER A 133 3.93 6.01 2.08
N VAL A 134 4.74 4.96 2.19
CA VAL A 134 6.19 5.03 1.96
C VAL A 134 6.56 4.06 0.84
N LYS A 135 7.29 4.54 -0.15
CA LYS A 135 7.87 3.75 -1.25
C LYS A 135 9.38 3.93 -1.20
N ILE A 136 10.12 2.83 -1.34
CA ILE A 136 11.57 2.84 -1.32
C ILE A 136 12.03 2.21 -2.63
N HIS A 137 12.87 2.91 -3.39
CA HIS A 137 13.42 2.41 -4.64
C HIS A 137 14.89 2.78 -4.78
N ARG A 138 15.66 1.95 -5.50
CA ARG A 138 17.06 2.22 -5.80
C ARG A 138 17.21 2.89 -7.16
N THR A 139 18.12 3.84 -7.22
CA THR A 139 18.53 4.46 -8.49
C THR A 139 19.59 3.61 -9.21
N PRO A 140 19.72 3.75 -10.54
CA PRO A 140 20.81 3.12 -11.31
C PRO A 140 22.22 3.48 -10.81
N THR A 141 22.35 4.61 -10.10
CA THR A 141 23.59 5.12 -9.50
C THR A 141 23.82 4.66 -8.06
N ARG A 142 23.12 3.59 -7.61
CA ARG A 142 23.19 3.00 -6.24
C ARG A 142 22.66 3.84 -5.08
N GLY A 143 22.22 5.07 -5.30
CA GLY A 143 21.55 5.87 -4.27
C GLY A 143 20.16 5.32 -3.91
N LEU A 144 19.81 5.38 -2.63
CA LEU A 144 18.48 5.02 -2.12
C LEU A 144 17.55 6.22 -2.24
N VAL A 145 16.37 6.04 -2.83
CA VAL A 145 15.34 7.09 -2.88
C VAL A 145 14.14 6.66 -2.06
N LEU A 146 13.83 7.44 -1.03
CA LEU A 146 12.64 7.29 -0.20
C LEU A 146 11.60 8.27 -0.68
N GLU A 147 10.42 7.77 -1.01
CA GLU A 147 9.27 8.55 -1.43
C GLU A 147 8.17 8.40 -0.41
N CYS A 148 7.88 9.50 0.28
CA CYS A 148 6.80 9.54 1.25
C CYS A 148 5.63 10.36 0.72
N GLU A 149 4.45 9.77 0.73
CA GLU A 149 3.23 10.33 0.18
C GLU A 149 2.11 10.32 1.23
N GLY A 150 1.55 11.49 1.51
CA GLY A 150 0.42 11.68 2.40
C GLY A 150 -0.71 12.43 1.72
N SER A 151 -1.95 12.20 2.18
CA SER A 151 -3.14 12.85 1.64
C SER A 151 -4.08 13.32 2.75
N SER A 152 -4.71 14.48 2.55
CA SER A 152 -5.63 15.12 3.48
C SER A 152 -6.84 15.70 2.75
N TRP A 153 -8.05 15.46 3.27
CA TRP A 153 -9.27 16.09 2.79
C TRP A 153 -9.47 17.47 3.42
N GLY A 154 -9.88 18.45 2.61
CA GLY A 154 -10.34 19.77 3.01
C GLY A 154 -9.24 20.81 3.27
N LEU A 155 -8.10 20.39 3.83
CA LEU A 155 -6.95 21.27 4.08
C LEU A 155 -5.66 20.70 3.52
N LYS A 156 -4.77 21.63 3.17
CA LYS A 156 -3.39 21.33 2.79
C LYS A 156 -2.69 20.65 3.96
N LEU A 157 -1.80 19.73 3.60
CA LEU A 157 -0.95 19.03 4.55
C LEU A 157 0.52 19.32 4.26
N ASP A 158 1.32 19.26 5.31
CA ASP A 158 2.77 19.21 5.24
C ASP A 158 3.23 17.77 5.39
N VAL A 159 3.98 17.28 4.41
CA VAL A 159 4.67 15.99 4.50
C VAL A 159 6.15 16.27 4.69
N SER A 160 6.78 15.53 5.62
CA SER A 160 8.20 15.66 5.92
C SER A 160 8.81 14.31 6.23
N ILE A 161 10.07 14.13 5.81
CA ILE A 161 10.92 13.02 6.20
C ILE A 161 11.90 13.56 7.25
N ARG A 162 12.00 12.87 8.38
CA ARG A 162 12.77 13.29 9.55
C ARG A 162 13.68 12.17 10.04
N ASP A 163 14.76 12.51 10.72
CA ASP A 163 15.57 11.55 11.46
C ASP A 163 14.95 11.21 12.84
N VAL A 164 15.58 10.30 13.61
CA VAL A 164 15.10 9.93 14.96
C VAL A 164 15.16 11.06 15.97
N GLN A 165 16.00 12.06 15.73
CA GLN A 165 16.14 13.26 16.56
C GLN A 165 15.09 14.33 16.20
N GLY A 166 14.32 14.13 15.12
CA GLY A 166 13.25 15.01 14.64
C GLY A 166 13.70 16.10 13.66
N ASN A 167 14.97 16.08 13.23
CA ASN A 167 15.48 17.01 12.21
C ASN A 167 14.84 16.71 10.86
N VAL A 168 14.46 17.76 10.13
CA VAL A 168 13.81 17.63 8.82
C VAL A 168 14.87 17.41 7.75
N LEU A 169 14.82 16.26 7.10
CA LEU A 169 15.70 15.91 5.98
C LEU A 169 15.14 16.44 4.65
N ALA A 170 13.82 16.32 4.46
CA ALA A 170 13.10 16.98 3.38
C ALA A 170 11.64 17.21 3.76
N ASN A 171 11.02 18.21 3.16
CA ASN A 171 9.62 18.53 3.35
C ASN A 171 8.96 19.05 2.06
N LYS A 172 7.64 18.94 2.02
CA LYS A 172 6.80 19.51 0.97
C LYS A 172 5.41 19.80 1.53
N THR A 173 4.91 20.99 1.23
CA THR A 173 3.51 21.38 1.48
C THR A 173 2.66 21.04 0.26
N GLY A 174 1.45 20.50 0.49
CA GLY A 174 0.49 20.05 -0.53
C GLY A 174 0.33 21.04 -1.67
N MET A 175 0.84 20.66 -2.85
CA MET A 175 0.90 21.52 -4.04
C MET A 175 -0.02 21.03 -5.17
N GLN A 176 -0.76 19.93 -4.96
CA GLN A 176 -1.64 19.35 -5.97
C GLN A 176 -2.98 18.94 -5.34
N GLU A 177 -4.03 19.68 -5.70
CA GLU A 177 -5.41 19.27 -5.48
C GLU A 177 -5.74 18.24 -6.57
N VAL A 178 -6.04 17.01 -6.16
CA VAL A 178 -6.22 15.89 -7.10
C VAL A 178 -7.68 15.81 -7.55
N THR A 179 -8.61 15.92 -6.60
CA THR A 179 -10.07 15.79 -6.79
C THR A 179 -10.80 16.39 -5.59
N ASP A 180 -11.85 17.20 -5.81
CA ASP A 180 -12.87 17.62 -4.82
C ASP A 180 -12.34 17.95 -3.40
N GLY A 181 -11.27 18.76 -3.27
CA GLY A 181 -10.71 19.13 -1.97
C GLY A 181 -9.77 18.10 -1.30
N LEU A 182 -9.35 17.04 -2.00
CA LEU A 182 -8.26 16.16 -1.57
C LEU A 182 -6.89 16.76 -1.94
N HIS A 183 -6.07 17.02 -0.93
CA HIS A 183 -4.69 17.48 -1.08
C HIS A 183 -3.71 16.33 -0.87
N THR A 184 -2.74 16.19 -1.78
CA THR A 184 -1.66 15.20 -1.66
C THR A 184 -0.30 15.91 -1.70
N ALA A 185 0.63 15.43 -0.88
CA ALA A 185 2.01 15.89 -0.87
C ALA A 185 2.96 14.69 -0.92
N VAL A 186 3.98 14.80 -1.76
CA VAL A 186 5.01 13.77 -1.96
C VAL A 186 6.38 14.38 -1.72
N VAL A 187 7.16 13.74 -0.86
CA VAL A 187 8.53 14.12 -0.51
C VAL A 187 9.48 13.02 -0.93
N ARG A 188 10.60 13.39 -1.55
CA ARG A 188 11.66 12.47 -1.95
C ARG A 188 12.97 12.85 -1.28
N VAL A 189 13.67 11.88 -0.71
CA VAL A 189 15.03 12.03 -0.18
C VAL A 189 15.93 11.01 -0.86
N ALA A 190 17.10 11.45 -1.33
CA ALA A 190 18.15 10.58 -1.82
C ALA A 190 19.24 10.46 -0.74
N GLU A 191 19.51 9.24 -0.29
CA GLU A 191 20.55 8.95 0.71
C GLU A 191 21.76 8.28 0.04
N ASP A 192 22.98 8.67 0.45
CA ASP A 192 24.25 8.16 -0.08
C ASP A 192 24.75 6.93 0.72
N GLU A 193 25.67 6.17 0.12
CA GLU A 193 26.14 4.82 0.48
C GLU A 193 26.79 4.66 1.88
N GLN A 194 26.72 5.67 2.77
CA GLN A 194 27.37 5.66 4.07
C GLN A 194 26.49 6.19 5.21
N THR A 195 25.63 5.34 5.75
CA THR A 195 25.13 5.51 7.12
C THR A 195 24.75 4.16 7.70
N GLU A 196 24.98 4.00 9.00
CA GLU A 196 24.57 2.87 9.86
C GLU A 196 23.05 2.62 9.79
N ASP A 197 22.49 1.73 10.62
CA ASP A 197 21.04 1.52 10.71
C ASP A 197 20.30 2.87 10.93
N VAL A 198 19.77 3.45 9.84
CA VAL A 198 19.07 4.74 9.90
C VAL A 198 17.58 4.48 10.04
N LEU A 199 17.04 4.87 11.18
CA LEU A 199 15.60 4.98 11.40
C LEU A 199 15.15 6.37 10.96
N LEU A 200 14.31 6.43 9.93
CA LEU A 200 13.66 7.65 9.48
C LEU A 200 12.19 7.65 9.90
N VAL A 201 11.61 8.83 10.01
CA VAL A 201 10.20 9.03 10.30
C VAL A 201 9.61 9.83 9.15
N CYS A 202 8.64 9.26 8.45
CA CYS A 202 7.78 10.09 7.63
C CYS A 202 6.59 10.60 8.43
N ARG A 203 6.39 11.91 8.41
CA ARG A 203 5.35 12.63 9.13
C ARG A 203 4.50 13.43 8.15
N ALA A 204 3.19 13.21 8.18
CA ALA A 204 2.19 14.06 7.56
C ALA A 204 1.44 14.84 8.65
N GLU A 205 1.25 16.14 8.45
CA GLU A 205 0.66 17.05 9.43
C GLU A 205 -0.29 18.06 8.77
N VAL A 206 -1.41 18.34 9.45
CA VAL A 206 -2.31 19.46 9.12
C VAL A 206 -2.39 20.36 10.34
N SER A 207 -1.69 21.50 10.28
CA SER A 207 -1.45 22.36 11.44
C SER A 207 -2.71 23.04 11.98
N GLU A 208 -3.65 23.41 11.10
CA GLU A 208 -4.88 24.12 11.46
C GLU A 208 -5.77 23.31 12.43
N VAL A 209 -5.76 21.98 12.31
CA VAL A 209 -6.53 21.06 13.16
C VAL A 209 -5.65 20.16 14.02
N LYS A 210 -4.33 20.39 14.06
CA LYS A 210 -3.33 19.61 14.82
C LYS A 210 -3.41 18.09 14.57
N LEU A 211 -3.71 17.70 13.34
CA LEU A 211 -3.71 16.29 12.93
C LEU A 211 -2.31 15.87 12.51
N VAL A 212 -1.82 14.76 13.05
CA VAL A 212 -0.50 14.22 12.72
C VAL A 212 -0.59 12.71 12.51
N LYS A 213 0.05 12.22 11.46
CA LYS A 213 0.24 10.80 11.16
C LYS A 213 1.70 10.54 10.85
N GLU A 214 2.26 9.50 11.46
CA GLU A 214 3.68 9.16 11.35
C GLU A 214 3.87 7.68 11.04
N THR A 215 4.83 7.38 10.18
CA THR A 215 5.29 6.02 9.84
C THR A 215 6.80 5.96 10.00
N LYS A 216 7.28 4.96 10.74
CA LYS A 216 8.71 4.68 10.94
C LYS A 216 9.26 3.87 9.78
N ILE A 217 10.43 4.24 9.30
CA ILE A 217 11.11 3.65 8.15
C ILE A 217 12.47 3.14 8.63
N TRP A 218 12.65 1.82 8.57
CA TRP A 218 13.91 1.18 8.94
C TRP A 218 14.72 0.90 7.68
N ILE A 219 15.87 1.57 7.54
CA ILE A 219 16.82 1.29 6.47
C ILE A 219 17.81 0.26 7.03
N THR A 220 17.61 -1.02 6.69
CA THR A 220 18.49 -2.13 7.06
C THR A 220 19.51 -2.44 5.96
N ASP A 221 20.54 -3.20 6.31
CA ASP A 221 21.62 -3.65 5.41
C ASP A 221 21.14 -4.48 4.19
N ASP A 222 19.88 -4.89 4.16
CA ASP A 222 19.21 -5.53 3.00
C ASP A 222 19.25 -4.63 1.75
N PHE A 223 19.45 -3.32 1.94
CA PHE A 223 19.64 -2.34 0.88
C PHE A 223 21.13 -2.00 0.63
N ARG A 224 22.09 -2.86 1.00
CA ARG A 224 23.48 -2.80 0.50
C ARG A 224 23.60 -3.49 -0.85
N ALA A 225 24.36 -2.92 -1.77
CA ALA A 225 24.73 -3.67 -2.97
C ALA A 225 25.58 -4.85 -2.48
N ALA A 226 25.30 -6.08 -2.93
CA ALA A 226 26.25 -7.17 -2.76
C ALA A 226 27.61 -6.62 -3.17
N ALA A 227 28.58 -6.63 -2.26
CA ALA A 227 29.94 -6.23 -2.59
C ALA A 227 30.30 -7.00 -3.84
N VAL A 228 30.50 -6.30 -4.96
CA VAL A 228 31.01 -6.93 -6.17
C VAL A 228 32.29 -7.62 -5.71
N PRO A 229 32.43 -8.95 -5.86
CA PRO A 229 33.64 -9.61 -5.44
C PRO A 229 34.78 -8.88 -6.16
N GLY A 230 35.65 -8.25 -5.37
CA GLY A 230 36.75 -7.44 -5.89
C GLY A 230 37.41 -8.20 -7.04
N GLY A 231 37.57 -7.51 -8.17
CA GLY A 231 37.90 -8.07 -9.47
C GLY A 231 38.74 -9.33 -9.38
N SER A 232 38.12 -10.47 -9.69
CA SER A 232 38.79 -11.75 -9.73
C SER A 232 39.96 -11.64 -10.72
N LEU A 233 41.19 -11.82 -10.22
CA LEU A 233 42.43 -11.85 -11.03
C LEU A 233 42.38 -12.93 -12.13
N VAL A 234 41.36 -13.79 -12.11
CA VAL A 234 41.04 -14.79 -13.13
C VAL A 234 40.77 -14.13 -14.48
N PHE A 235 40.06 -12.99 -14.54
CA PHE A 235 39.71 -12.35 -15.82
C PHE A 235 40.94 -11.86 -16.62
N PRO A 236 41.91 -11.14 -16.03
CA PRO A 236 43.14 -10.78 -16.75
C PRO A 236 44.03 -11.99 -17.05
N LEU A 237 44.09 -13.01 -16.17
CA LEU A 237 44.86 -14.23 -16.43
C LEU A 237 44.31 -15.04 -17.62
N VAL A 238 42.98 -15.15 -17.73
CA VAL A 238 42.31 -15.82 -18.85
C VAL A 238 42.61 -15.10 -20.17
N LEU A 239 42.56 -13.77 -20.20
CA LEU A 239 42.89 -12.98 -21.39
C LEU A 239 44.37 -13.13 -21.81
N ILE A 240 45.29 -13.21 -20.85
CA ILE A 240 46.72 -13.45 -21.13
C ILE A 240 46.94 -14.84 -21.72
N VAL A 241 46.27 -15.87 -21.18
CA VAL A 241 46.37 -17.25 -21.70
C VAL A 241 45.80 -17.34 -23.12
N PHE A 242 44.62 -16.76 -23.38
CA PHE A 242 44.05 -16.73 -24.73
C PHE A 242 44.92 -15.93 -25.72
N GLY A 243 45.52 -14.83 -25.27
CA GLY A 243 46.49 -14.06 -26.06
C GLY A 243 47.74 -14.86 -26.42
N ALA A 244 48.30 -15.60 -25.46
CA ALA A 244 49.47 -16.45 -25.69
C ALA A 244 49.15 -17.62 -26.63
N VAL A 245 47.99 -18.25 -26.48
CA VAL A 245 47.52 -19.33 -27.37
C VAL A 245 47.30 -18.81 -28.79
N GLY A 246 46.68 -17.63 -28.94
CA GLY A 246 46.48 -16.98 -30.24
C GLY A 246 47.79 -16.65 -30.95
N LEU A 247 48.78 -16.14 -30.19
CA LEU A 247 50.12 -15.85 -30.72
C LEU A 247 50.82 -17.14 -31.18
N CYS A 248 50.80 -18.20 -30.37
CA CYS A 248 51.36 -19.50 -30.73
C CYS A 248 50.71 -20.10 -31.98
N LEU A 249 49.38 -20.01 -32.11
CA LEU A 249 48.66 -20.47 -33.31
C LEU A 249 49.05 -19.67 -34.55
N SER A 250 49.20 -18.34 -34.43
CA SER A 250 49.63 -17.49 -35.54
C SER A 250 51.06 -17.85 -36.01
N ILE A 251 51.98 -18.09 -35.08
CA ILE A 251 53.36 -18.50 -35.37
C ILE A 251 53.39 -19.89 -36.03
N CYS A 252 52.61 -20.84 -35.52
CA CYS A 252 52.48 -22.18 -36.11
C CYS A 252 51.88 -22.14 -37.53
N LEU A 253 50.95 -21.23 -37.81
CA LEU A 253 50.41 -21.03 -39.15
C LEU A 253 51.46 -20.46 -40.11
N PHE A 254 52.30 -19.52 -39.68
CA PHE A 254 53.31 -18.90 -40.56
C PHE A 254 54.55 -19.77 -40.83
N ILE A 255 54.94 -20.63 -39.89
CA ILE A 255 56.22 -21.39 -39.98
C ILE A 255 56.03 -22.80 -40.55
N CYS A 256 54.87 -23.44 -40.38
CA CYS A 256 54.69 -24.85 -40.78
C CYS A 256 54.21 -25.02 -42.24
N PRO A 257 54.83 -25.93 -43.04
CA PRO A 257 54.45 -26.19 -44.42
C PRO A 257 53.07 -26.85 -44.56
N TRP A 258 52.39 -26.54 -45.68
CA TRP A 258 50.97 -26.77 -45.96
C TRP A 258 50.45 -28.19 -45.69
N ASN A 259 51.28 -29.23 -45.87
CA ASN A 259 50.89 -30.63 -45.65
C ASN A 259 50.67 -31.02 -44.18
N VAL A 260 51.16 -30.22 -43.22
CA VAL A 260 50.94 -30.44 -41.76
C VAL A 260 49.67 -29.72 -41.27
N ARG A 261 49.23 -28.67 -41.99
CA ARG A 261 48.09 -27.82 -41.60
C ARG A 261 46.75 -28.57 -41.60
N THR A 262 46.57 -29.55 -42.48
CA THR A 262 45.31 -30.32 -42.59
C THR A 262 45.16 -31.37 -41.49
N LYS A 263 46.27 -31.97 -41.03
CA LYS A 263 46.25 -32.93 -39.90
C LYS A 263 46.08 -32.24 -38.55
N ALA A 264 46.73 -31.09 -38.34
CA ALA A 264 46.61 -30.33 -37.09
C ALA A 264 45.20 -29.74 -36.88
N ALA A 265 44.54 -29.28 -37.95
CA ALA A 265 43.18 -28.74 -37.86
C ALA A 265 42.15 -29.78 -37.39
N HIS A 266 42.31 -31.05 -37.81
CA HIS A 266 41.41 -32.12 -37.38
C HIS A 266 41.58 -32.49 -35.90
N GLN A 267 42.83 -32.50 -35.40
CA GLN A 267 43.13 -32.77 -33.99
C GLN A 267 42.70 -31.64 -33.05
N ILE A 268 42.82 -30.38 -33.48
CA ILE A 268 42.41 -29.21 -32.69
C ILE A 268 40.88 -29.14 -32.56
N SER A 269 40.15 -29.49 -33.62
CA SER A 269 38.68 -29.60 -33.59
C SER A 269 38.21 -30.65 -32.57
N GLU A 270 38.85 -31.82 -32.54
CA GLU A 270 38.54 -32.89 -31.59
C GLU A 270 38.88 -32.50 -30.14
N PHE A 271 39.98 -31.77 -29.93
CA PHE A 271 40.40 -31.26 -28.63
C PHE A 271 39.48 -30.14 -28.10
N LEU A 272 39.03 -29.23 -28.97
CA LEU A 272 38.07 -28.18 -28.63
C LEU A 272 36.68 -28.74 -28.32
N CYS A 273 36.21 -29.75 -29.07
CA CYS A 273 34.98 -30.47 -28.74
C CYS A 273 35.07 -31.18 -27.37
N ARG A 274 36.21 -31.79 -27.04
CA ARG A 274 36.46 -32.40 -25.71
C ARG A 274 36.56 -31.37 -24.57
N MET A 275 37.05 -30.16 -24.85
CA MET A 275 37.10 -29.07 -23.86
C MET A 275 35.71 -28.47 -23.60
N CYS A 276 34.89 -28.29 -24.64
CA CYS A 276 33.50 -27.84 -24.46
C CYS A 276 32.68 -28.84 -23.62
N SER A 277 32.82 -30.16 -23.87
CA SER A 277 32.11 -31.16 -23.08
C SER A 277 32.59 -31.24 -21.62
N ARG A 278 33.86 -30.92 -21.35
CA ARG A 278 34.41 -30.88 -19.97
C ARG A 278 34.04 -29.61 -19.20
N MET A 279 33.75 -28.52 -19.90
CA MET A 279 33.29 -27.27 -19.28
C MET A 279 31.83 -27.37 -18.80
N GLU A 280 31.06 -28.28 -19.42
CA GLU A 280 29.68 -28.62 -19.02
C GLU A 280 29.64 -29.52 -17.78
N GLU A 281 30.63 -30.42 -17.59
CA GLU A 281 30.77 -31.23 -16.36
C GLU A 281 31.46 -30.47 -15.20
N GLY A 282 32.34 -29.50 -15.49
CA GLY A 282 33.05 -28.71 -14.47
C GLY A 282 32.25 -27.57 -13.84
N PHE A 283 31.07 -27.25 -14.38
CA PHE A 283 30.16 -26.23 -13.81
C PHE A 283 29.20 -26.80 -12.75
N GLN A 284 29.19 -28.13 -12.56
CA GLN A 284 28.32 -28.81 -11.58
C GLN A 284 28.99 -29.12 -10.23
N ASP A 285 30.28 -28.82 -10.04
CA ASP A 285 31.03 -29.15 -8.82
C ASP A 285 31.61 -27.93 -8.05
N ILE A 286 31.20 -26.69 -8.40
CA ILE A 286 31.47 -25.49 -7.58
C ILE A 286 30.15 -24.94 -7.02
N SER A 287 29.32 -25.83 -6.48
CA SER A 287 28.12 -25.48 -5.72
C SER A 287 28.08 -26.23 -4.38
N THR A 288 29.23 -26.43 -3.75
CA THR A 288 29.33 -27.09 -2.45
C THR A 288 30.45 -26.47 -1.60
N SER A 289 30.20 -25.27 -1.07
CA SER A 289 30.78 -24.87 0.22
C SER A 289 29.94 -23.75 0.85
N ASP A 290 28.97 -24.20 1.64
CA ASP A 290 28.12 -23.38 2.51
C ASP A 290 28.93 -22.58 3.54
N LYS A 291 28.47 -21.35 3.80
CA LYS A 291 28.27 -20.90 5.17
C LYS A 291 26.83 -20.41 5.35
N PRO A 292 26.19 -20.68 6.50
CA PRO A 292 24.75 -20.73 6.64
C PRO A 292 24.18 -19.41 7.15
N GLY A 293 23.22 -18.88 6.42
CA GLY A 293 22.42 -17.71 6.81
C GLY A 293 21.94 -16.94 5.58
N GLU A 294 20.62 -16.97 5.36
CA GLU A 294 19.88 -15.96 4.59
C GLU A 294 19.89 -16.07 3.05
N LEU A 295 19.20 -17.11 2.55
CA LEU A 295 18.82 -17.17 1.13
C LEU A 295 17.42 -17.83 0.98
N THR A 296 16.36 -17.01 0.99
CA THR A 296 14.96 -17.33 0.60
C THR A 296 14.28 -18.51 1.30
N GLU A 297 13.43 -18.19 2.28
CA GLU A 297 12.79 -19.09 3.28
C GLU A 297 11.89 -20.22 2.73
N TYR A 298 11.61 -20.36 1.43
CA TYR A 298 10.67 -21.39 0.91
C TYR A 298 11.13 -22.15 -0.34
N ARG A 299 12.44 -22.32 -0.54
CA ARG A 299 12.95 -23.28 -1.55
C ARG A 299 12.50 -24.72 -1.28
N THR A 300 12.04 -25.00 -0.08
CA THR A 300 11.68 -26.32 0.42
C THR A 300 10.19 -26.65 0.31
N LEU A 301 9.47 -26.05 -0.65
CA LEU A 301 8.05 -26.31 -0.92
C LEU A 301 7.74 -27.81 -1.09
N SER A 302 8.66 -28.56 -1.70
CA SER A 302 8.56 -30.00 -1.90
C SER A 302 8.61 -30.83 -0.61
N GLN A 303 9.12 -30.27 0.50
CA GLN A 303 9.24 -30.98 1.79
C GLN A 303 8.14 -30.58 2.79
N MET A 304 7.25 -29.65 2.43
CA MET A 304 6.18 -29.19 3.32
C MET A 304 5.03 -30.21 3.41
N THR A 305 4.45 -30.34 4.60
CA THR A 305 3.30 -31.23 4.83
C THR A 305 2.00 -30.55 4.41
N ALA A 306 1.24 -31.17 3.51
CA ALA A 306 -0.08 -30.70 3.09
C ALA A 306 -1.12 -31.81 3.21
N LYS A 307 -2.27 -31.51 3.83
CA LYS A 307 -3.45 -32.40 3.84
C LYS A 307 -4.28 -32.31 2.54
N GLY A 308 -4.11 -31.22 1.77
CA GLY A 308 -4.84 -30.93 0.53
C GLY A 308 -6.28 -30.46 0.73
N ALA A 309 -7.00 -30.28 -0.38
CA ALA A 309 -8.36 -29.76 -0.43
C ALA A 309 -9.39 -30.73 0.13
N SER A 310 -10.42 -30.18 0.77
CA SER A 310 -11.59 -30.89 1.28
C SER A 310 -12.79 -30.75 0.33
N ASN A 311 -13.67 -31.75 0.31
CA ASN A 311 -14.95 -31.65 -0.42
C ASN A 311 -16.12 -31.65 0.56
N ARG A 312 -16.76 -30.48 0.71
CA ARG A 312 -17.89 -30.29 1.64
C ARG A 312 -19.21 -30.90 1.14
N GLU A 313 -19.38 -31.11 -0.17
CA GLU A 313 -20.61 -31.68 -0.73
C GLU A 313 -20.68 -33.20 -0.55
N THR A 314 -19.53 -33.89 -0.47
CA THR A 314 -19.45 -35.35 -0.34
C THR A 314 -18.97 -35.84 1.04
N GLY A 315 -18.59 -34.92 1.94
CA GLY A 315 -18.07 -35.26 3.28
C GLY A 315 -16.70 -35.95 3.28
N TRP A 316 -15.95 -35.85 2.19
CA TRP A 316 -14.65 -36.52 2.01
C TRP A 316 -13.53 -35.85 2.82
N GLN A 317 -12.64 -36.69 3.39
CA GLN A 317 -11.40 -36.25 4.03
C GLN A 317 -10.50 -35.48 3.05
N SER A 318 -9.81 -34.45 3.57
CA SER A 318 -8.83 -33.63 2.84
C SER A 318 -7.84 -34.50 2.06
N SER A 319 -7.64 -34.20 0.76
CA SER A 319 -6.77 -34.99 -0.11
C SER A 319 -5.86 -34.12 -0.97
N VAL A 320 -4.56 -34.41 -0.93
CA VAL A 320 -3.55 -33.78 -1.80
C VAL A 320 -3.85 -34.02 -3.27
N GLU A 321 -4.36 -35.21 -3.62
CA GLU A 321 -4.70 -35.55 -5.01
C GLU A 321 -5.82 -34.64 -5.56
N MET A 322 -6.78 -34.24 -4.72
CA MET A 322 -7.82 -33.30 -5.11
C MET A 322 -7.24 -31.91 -5.42
N SER A 323 -6.33 -31.41 -4.57
CA SER A 323 -5.60 -30.17 -4.83
C SER A 323 -4.83 -30.21 -6.14
N ARG A 324 -4.13 -31.33 -6.40
CA ARG A 324 -3.35 -31.53 -7.64
C ARG A 324 -4.25 -31.51 -8.87
N ARG A 325 -5.42 -32.16 -8.84
CA ARG A 325 -6.39 -32.11 -9.94
C ARG A 325 -6.96 -30.72 -10.19
N LEU A 326 -7.26 -29.96 -9.13
CA LEU A 326 -7.72 -28.58 -9.26
C LEU A 326 -6.62 -27.69 -9.84
N ALA A 327 -5.37 -27.86 -9.40
CA ALA A 327 -4.22 -27.17 -9.96
C ALA A 327 -3.97 -27.53 -11.43
N GLU A 328 -4.12 -28.81 -11.80
CA GLU A 328 -3.97 -29.29 -13.17
C GLU A 328 -5.02 -28.66 -14.10
N GLN A 329 -6.28 -28.55 -13.67
CA GLN A 329 -7.32 -27.85 -14.42
C GLN A 329 -7.01 -26.38 -14.64
N ASP A 330 -6.38 -25.73 -13.65
CA ASP A 330 -6.04 -24.32 -13.71
C ASP A 330 -4.72 -24.05 -14.43
N LEU A 331 -3.91 -25.08 -14.70
CA LEU A 331 -2.60 -24.95 -15.35
C LEU A 331 -2.70 -24.24 -16.70
N GLN A 332 -3.68 -24.63 -17.54
CA GLN A 332 -3.92 -23.96 -18.82
C GLN A 332 -4.44 -22.53 -18.64
N ARG A 333 -5.29 -22.28 -17.62
CA ARG A 333 -5.84 -20.94 -17.33
C ARG A 333 -4.78 -19.98 -16.82
N LEU A 334 -3.75 -20.48 -16.16
CA LEU A 334 -2.60 -19.70 -15.70
C LEU A 334 -1.63 -19.33 -16.83
N SER A 335 -1.70 -19.98 -18.00
CA SER A 335 -0.77 -19.75 -19.11
C SER A 335 -0.61 -18.27 -19.53
N PRO A 336 -1.66 -17.41 -19.56
CA PRO A 336 -1.50 -16.00 -19.92
C PRO A 336 -0.66 -15.22 -18.90
N TYR A 337 -0.68 -15.63 -17.64
CA TYR A 337 -0.02 -14.94 -16.52
C TYR A 337 1.33 -15.56 -16.17
N LYS A 338 1.74 -16.64 -16.85
CA LYS A 338 2.93 -17.42 -16.49
C LYS A 338 4.19 -16.57 -16.41
N ASN A 339 4.45 -15.75 -17.43
CA ASN A 339 5.64 -14.90 -17.46
C ASN A 339 5.60 -13.83 -16.36
N ASP A 340 4.43 -13.23 -16.12
CA ASP A 340 4.26 -12.24 -15.05
C ASP A 340 4.50 -12.88 -13.67
N ILE A 341 3.98 -14.09 -13.42
CA ILE A 341 4.20 -14.85 -12.19
C ILE A 341 5.69 -15.18 -12.00
N LEU A 342 6.35 -15.66 -13.05
CA LEU A 342 7.79 -15.99 -13.00
C LEU A 342 8.64 -14.75 -12.76
N ASP A 343 8.34 -13.65 -13.46
CA ASP A 343 9.04 -12.38 -13.29
C ASP A 343 8.87 -11.81 -11.89
N VAL A 344 7.65 -11.78 -11.36
CA VAL A 344 7.35 -11.30 -10.00
C VAL A 344 8.03 -12.19 -8.97
N GLY A 345 7.92 -13.52 -9.10
CA GLY A 345 8.57 -14.45 -8.19
C GLY A 345 10.09 -14.28 -8.16
N ARG A 346 10.73 -14.14 -9.33
CA ARG A 346 12.17 -13.87 -9.40
C ARG A 346 12.54 -12.51 -8.82
N GLY A 347 11.79 -11.47 -9.18
CA GLY A 347 12.04 -10.09 -8.75
C GLY A 347 11.87 -9.89 -7.24
N LEU A 348 10.93 -10.61 -6.62
CA LEU A 348 10.65 -10.54 -5.19
C LEU A 348 11.32 -11.67 -4.39
N HIS A 349 12.14 -12.51 -5.03
CA HIS A 349 12.77 -13.68 -4.42
C HIS A 349 11.75 -14.61 -3.71
N PHE A 350 10.60 -14.81 -4.33
CA PHE A 350 9.48 -15.59 -3.83
C PHE A 350 9.13 -16.73 -4.80
N HIS A 351 8.78 -17.90 -4.27
CA HIS A 351 8.64 -19.09 -5.13
C HIS A 351 7.45 -18.93 -6.12
N PRO A 352 7.68 -18.94 -7.45
CA PRO A 352 6.62 -18.68 -8.43
C PRO A 352 5.43 -19.65 -8.33
N ALA A 353 5.71 -20.92 -8.03
CA ALA A 353 4.67 -21.93 -7.81
C ALA A 353 3.68 -21.58 -6.67
N LEU A 354 4.13 -20.88 -5.62
CA LEU A 354 3.26 -20.46 -4.52
C LEU A 354 2.33 -19.31 -4.95
N ILE A 355 2.83 -18.39 -5.78
CA ILE A 355 2.03 -17.33 -6.40
C ILE A 355 0.96 -17.96 -7.31
N ALA A 356 1.37 -18.89 -8.19
CA ALA A 356 0.46 -19.62 -9.06
C ALA A 356 -0.62 -20.39 -8.28
N ALA A 357 -0.23 -21.03 -7.17
CA ALA A 357 -1.16 -21.74 -6.29
C ALA A 357 -2.20 -20.83 -5.66
N ILE A 358 -1.80 -19.64 -5.21
CA ILE A 358 -2.73 -18.66 -4.64
C ILE A 358 -3.69 -18.17 -5.72
N ILE A 359 -3.20 -17.82 -6.91
CA ILE A 359 -4.07 -17.39 -8.02
C ILE A 359 -5.07 -18.50 -8.39
N SER A 360 -4.60 -19.75 -8.47
CA SER A 360 -5.47 -20.91 -8.71
C SER A 360 -6.51 -21.07 -7.61
N ARG A 361 -6.13 -20.97 -6.32
CA ARG A 361 -7.07 -21.12 -5.20
C ARG A 361 -8.07 -19.98 -5.10
N GLN A 362 -7.64 -18.75 -5.39
CA GLN A 362 -8.41 -17.53 -5.12
C GLN A 362 -9.42 -17.19 -6.21
N SER A 363 -9.02 -17.34 -7.48
CA SER A 363 -9.83 -16.87 -8.60
C SER A 363 -9.96 -17.88 -9.73
N ARG A 364 -9.40 -19.09 -9.57
CA ARG A 364 -9.26 -20.08 -10.65
C ARG A 364 -8.58 -19.45 -11.88
N ALA A 365 -7.55 -18.64 -11.62
CA ALA A 365 -6.86 -17.82 -12.62
C ALA A 365 -7.78 -16.85 -13.40
N GLY A 366 -8.74 -16.24 -12.70
CA GLY A 366 -9.63 -15.21 -13.23
C GLY A 366 -11.05 -15.67 -13.55
N GLU A 367 -11.30 -16.98 -13.67
CA GLU A 367 -12.62 -17.54 -14.01
C GLU A 367 -13.70 -17.20 -12.98
N GLU A 368 -13.33 -17.08 -11.70
CA GLU A 368 -14.26 -16.75 -10.61
C GLU A 368 -14.39 -15.24 -10.35
N LEU A 369 -13.88 -14.42 -11.27
CA LEU A 369 -14.02 -12.96 -11.22
C LEU A 369 -15.20 -12.48 -12.07
N LYS A 370 -15.73 -11.32 -11.71
CA LYS A 370 -16.63 -10.52 -12.53
C LYS A 370 -15.82 -9.74 -13.59
N GLU A 371 -16.51 -9.13 -14.54
CA GLU A 371 -15.87 -8.32 -15.59
C GLU A 371 -15.08 -7.12 -15.03
N ASP A 372 -15.48 -6.61 -13.86
CA ASP A 372 -14.80 -5.52 -13.15
C ASP A 372 -13.58 -5.99 -12.32
N GLY A 373 -13.25 -7.28 -12.36
CA GLY A 373 -12.13 -7.88 -11.63
C GLY A 373 -12.39 -8.21 -10.17
N TYR A 374 -13.58 -7.97 -9.64
CA TYR A 374 -13.94 -8.36 -8.27
C TYR A 374 -14.42 -9.80 -8.20
N GLY A 375 -14.29 -10.42 -7.02
CA GLY A 375 -14.76 -11.78 -6.79
C GLY A 375 -16.27 -11.93 -7.02
N LYS A 376 -16.69 -13.07 -7.59
CA LYS A 376 -18.12 -13.41 -7.73
C LYS A 376 -18.84 -13.51 -6.39
N HIS A 377 -18.14 -13.99 -5.37
CA HIS A 377 -18.69 -14.30 -4.04
C HIS A 377 -18.23 -13.35 -2.93
N ASP A 378 -17.19 -12.54 -3.17
CA ASP A 378 -16.72 -11.51 -2.24
C ASP A 378 -16.47 -10.17 -2.98
N PRO A 379 -17.36 -9.17 -2.80
CA PRO A 379 -17.23 -7.87 -3.46
C PRO A 379 -16.09 -7.00 -2.88
N ASN A 380 -15.41 -7.46 -1.82
CA ASN A 380 -14.29 -6.74 -1.23
C ASN A 380 -12.93 -7.25 -1.72
N SER A 381 -12.91 -8.35 -2.46
CA SER A 381 -11.69 -9.00 -2.96
C SER A 381 -11.50 -8.76 -4.45
N PHE A 382 -10.28 -8.35 -4.82
CA PHE A 382 -9.99 -7.82 -6.16
C PHE A 382 -8.84 -8.57 -6.86
N GLY A 383 -9.00 -8.76 -8.16
CA GLY A 383 -8.02 -9.30 -9.11
C GLY A 383 -7.63 -10.76 -8.89
N LEU A 384 -6.63 -11.23 -9.66
CA LEU A 384 -6.19 -12.62 -9.73
C LEU A 384 -5.89 -13.26 -8.36
N MET A 385 -5.24 -12.51 -7.47
CA MET A 385 -4.89 -12.97 -6.12
C MET A 385 -5.97 -12.68 -5.06
N GLN A 386 -7.12 -12.09 -5.43
CA GLN A 386 -8.23 -11.74 -4.53
C GLN A 386 -7.78 -10.99 -3.27
N ILE A 387 -7.04 -9.89 -3.47
CA ILE A 387 -6.58 -9.05 -2.37
C ILE A 387 -7.79 -8.30 -1.80
N SER A 388 -8.03 -8.43 -0.49
CA SER A 388 -9.11 -7.71 0.17
C SER A 388 -8.78 -6.25 0.37
N LYS A 389 -9.67 -5.34 -0.09
CA LYS A 389 -9.55 -3.89 0.13
C LYS A 389 -9.59 -3.49 1.61
N ASN A 390 -10.03 -4.38 2.49
CA ASN A 390 -10.11 -4.13 3.93
C ASN A 390 -8.74 -4.21 4.61
N PHE A 391 -7.78 -4.91 4.00
CA PHE A 391 -6.47 -5.18 4.60
C PHE A 391 -5.32 -4.58 3.80
N HIS A 392 -5.53 -4.25 2.52
CA HIS A 392 -4.48 -3.77 1.64
C HIS A 392 -5.01 -2.81 0.56
N VAL A 393 -4.17 -1.84 0.16
CA VAL A 393 -4.47 -0.92 -0.95
C VAL A 393 -4.39 -1.67 -2.28
N LEU A 394 -5.43 -1.57 -3.10
CA LEU A 394 -5.47 -2.19 -4.42
C LEU A 394 -4.55 -1.42 -5.40
N LYS A 395 -3.74 -2.15 -6.18
CA LYS A 395 -2.81 -1.55 -7.16
C LYS A 395 -2.89 -2.31 -8.49
N GLY A 396 -2.94 -1.55 -9.59
CA GLY A 396 -2.97 -2.10 -10.94
C GLY A 396 -4.33 -2.66 -11.37
N GLU A 397 -4.40 -3.07 -12.63
CA GLU A 397 -5.56 -3.75 -13.22
C GLU A 397 -5.69 -5.19 -12.68
N PRO A 398 -6.90 -5.77 -12.61
CA PRO A 398 -7.16 -7.02 -11.89
C PRO A 398 -6.37 -8.24 -12.40
N PHE A 399 -5.95 -8.20 -13.66
CA PHE A 399 -5.20 -9.26 -14.34
C PHE A 399 -3.73 -8.89 -14.62
N SER A 400 -3.26 -7.77 -14.08
CA SER A 400 -1.93 -7.23 -14.42
C SER A 400 -0.80 -7.81 -13.57
N LYS A 401 0.42 -7.76 -14.12
CA LYS A 401 1.67 -7.98 -13.36
C LYS A 401 1.76 -7.11 -12.10
N VAL A 402 1.29 -5.86 -12.16
CA VAL A 402 1.28 -4.92 -11.02
C VAL A 402 0.41 -5.45 -9.88
N HIS A 403 -0.72 -6.06 -10.19
CA HIS A 403 -1.59 -6.69 -9.19
C HIS A 403 -0.91 -7.91 -8.56
N ILE A 404 -0.29 -8.78 -9.37
CA ILE A 404 0.45 -9.96 -8.91
C ILE A 404 1.63 -9.55 -8.01
N ASP A 405 2.39 -8.53 -8.39
CA ASP A 405 3.48 -7.94 -7.61
C ASP A 405 2.99 -7.42 -6.26
N SER A 406 1.91 -6.63 -6.26
CA SER A 406 1.34 -6.08 -5.04
C SER A 406 0.83 -7.17 -4.09
N GLY A 407 0.13 -8.19 -4.60
CA GLY A 407 -0.36 -9.31 -3.79
C GLY A 407 0.76 -10.17 -3.22
N THR A 408 1.80 -10.41 -4.02
CA THR A 408 2.98 -11.16 -3.58
C THR A 408 3.76 -10.39 -2.52
N THR A 409 3.93 -9.08 -2.70
CA THR A 409 4.55 -8.20 -1.70
C THR A 409 3.80 -8.20 -0.37
N TYR A 410 2.46 -8.15 -0.41
CA TYR A 410 1.64 -8.29 0.78
C TYR A 410 1.87 -9.62 1.49
N LEU A 411 1.90 -10.74 0.76
CA LEU A 411 2.17 -12.05 1.34
C LEU A 411 3.57 -12.15 1.96
N ILE A 412 4.60 -11.58 1.32
CA ILE A 412 5.96 -11.52 1.88
C ILE A 412 5.96 -10.74 3.19
N HIS A 413 5.21 -9.64 3.28
CA HIS A 413 5.07 -8.90 4.54
C HIS A 413 4.43 -9.74 5.64
N LEU A 414 3.40 -10.53 5.32
CA LEU A 414 2.77 -11.45 6.27
C LEU A 414 3.73 -12.54 6.74
N VAL A 415 4.50 -13.13 5.81
CA VAL A 415 5.56 -14.09 6.13
C VAL A 415 6.56 -13.48 7.10
N LYS A 416 7.13 -12.32 6.77
CA LYS A 416 8.12 -11.65 7.63
C LYS A 416 7.55 -11.36 9.02
N THR A 417 6.29 -10.95 9.09
CA THR A 417 5.59 -10.73 10.36
C THR A 417 5.50 -12.02 11.17
N MET A 418 5.15 -13.15 10.55
CA MET A 418 5.10 -14.46 11.22
C MET A 418 6.49 -14.92 11.69
N THR A 419 7.52 -14.78 10.86
CA THR A 419 8.90 -15.14 11.21
C THR A 419 9.40 -14.34 12.41
N GLN A 420 9.01 -13.06 12.51
CA GLN A 420 9.37 -12.18 13.64
C GLN A 420 8.55 -12.45 14.91
N GLN A 421 7.24 -12.61 14.79
CA GLN A 421 6.33 -12.68 15.94
C GLN A 421 6.14 -14.12 16.48
N LYS A 422 6.47 -15.13 15.68
CA LYS A 422 6.39 -16.56 16.01
C LYS A 422 7.69 -17.25 15.64
N SER A 423 8.82 -16.71 16.10
CA SER A 423 10.16 -17.22 15.81
C SER A 423 10.42 -18.62 16.37
N ASP A 424 9.61 -19.05 17.34
CA ASP A 424 9.56 -20.38 17.93
C ASP A 424 8.97 -21.44 16.98
N TRP A 425 8.17 -21.03 16.00
CA TRP A 425 7.54 -21.93 15.04
C TRP A 425 8.47 -22.37 13.92
N THR A 426 8.16 -23.52 13.33
CA THR A 426 8.84 -23.96 12.10
C THR A 426 8.48 -23.05 10.92
N LEU A 427 9.38 -22.94 9.94
CA LEU A 427 9.18 -22.15 8.71
C LEU A 427 7.88 -22.54 7.98
N GLU A 428 7.56 -23.84 7.93
CA GLU A 428 6.30 -24.32 7.35
C GLU A 428 5.08 -23.75 8.09
N ARG A 429 5.12 -23.74 9.43
CA ARG A 429 4.02 -23.25 10.25
C ARG A 429 3.91 -21.73 10.20
N GLN A 430 5.03 -21.02 10.10
CA GLN A 430 5.06 -19.58 9.85
C GLN A 430 4.42 -19.23 8.51
N LEU A 431 4.76 -19.95 7.44
CA LEU A 431 4.13 -19.79 6.12
C LEU A 431 2.63 -20.07 6.18
N LYS A 432 2.21 -21.16 6.83
CA LYS A 432 0.78 -21.46 7.03
C LYS A 432 0.10 -20.32 7.79
N GLY A 433 0.71 -19.80 8.85
CA GLY A 433 0.18 -18.65 9.59
C GLY A 433 0.03 -17.40 8.70
N ALA A 434 1.00 -17.14 7.83
CA ALA A 434 0.94 -16.02 6.88
C ALA A 434 -0.18 -16.21 5.85
N LEU A 435 -0.36 -17.43 5.33
CA LEU A 435 -1.46 -17.76 4.41
C LEU A 435 -2.84 -17.65 5.08
N VAL A 436 -2.97 -17.99 6.38
CA VAL A 436 -4.20 -17.70 7.13
C VAL A 436 -4.39 -16.19 7.29
N GLY A 437 -3.32 -15.45 7.62
CA GLY A 437 -3.35 -14.00 7.75
C GLY A 437 -3.75 -13.29 6.46
N TYR A 438 -3.38 -13.88 5.31
CA TYR A 438 -3.76 -13.40 3.98
C TYR A 438 -5.28 -13.41 3.78
N ILE A 439 -5.98 -14.38 4.38
CA ILE A 439 -7.44 -14.55 4.25
C ILE A 439 -8.20 -13.83 5.36
N SER A 440 -7.75 -14.01 6.59
CA SER A 440 -8.52 -13.68 7.79
C SER A 440 -7.96 -12.47 8.55
N GLY A 441 -6.87 -11.86 8.06
CA GLY A 441 -6.14 -10.79 8.74
C GLY A 441 -5.11 -11.33 9.73
N ILE A 442 -3.89 -10.76 9.70
CA ILE A 442 -2.75 -11.25 10.49
C ILE A 442 -2.94 -11.08 12.01
N GLU A 443 -3.60 -10.00 12.43
CA GLU A 443 -3.85 -9.71 13.85
C GLU A 443 -4.63 -10.84 14.54
N LYS A 444 -5.63 -11.39 13.84
CA LYS A 444 -6.45 -12.51 14.34
C LYS A 444 -5.61 -13.77 14.52
N VAL A 445 -4.67 -14.03 13.60
CA VAL A 445 -3.76 -15.18 13.68
C VAL A 445 -2.82 -15.02 14.87
N LEU A 446 -2.20 -13.84 15.03
CA LEU A 446 -1.27 -13.58 16.12
C LEU A 446 -1.93 -13.68 17.51
N ALA A 447 -3.21 -13.27 17.61
CA ALA A 447 -3.97 -13.28 18.85
C ALA A 447 -4.39 -14.68 19.32
N VAL A 448 -4.72 -15.60 18.39
CA VAL A 448 -5.38 -16.88 18.73
C VAL A 448 -4.50 -18.10 18.46
N ALA A 449 -3.51 -17.99 17.58
CA ALA A 449 -2.81 -19.17 17.10
C ALA A 449 -1.71 -19.65 18.08
N THR A 450 -1.90 -20.87 18.60
CA THR A 450 -0.95 -21.64 19.41
C THR A 450 -0.28 -22.73 18.56
N GLU A 451 0.70 -23.46 19.11
CA GLU A 451 1.35 -24.58 18.42
C GLU A 451 0.43 -25.80 18.20
N GLU A 452 -0.58 -26.01 19.04
CA GLU A 452 -1.50 -27.14 18.92
C GLU A 452 -2.70 -26.86 18.01
N LEU A 453 -3.01 -25.57 17.78
CA LEU A 453 -4.16 -25.17 16.96
C LEU A 453 -3.98 -25.60 15.49
N ASP A 454 -5.02 -26.17 14.88
CA ASP A 454 -5.04 -26.34 13.42
C ASP A 454 -5.26 -24.98 12.77
N LEU A 455 -4.23 -24.42 12.13
CA LEU A 455 -4.27 -23.09 11.52
C LEU A 455 -5.37 -22.96 10.47
N ASP A 456 -5.65 -24.04 9.73
CA ASP A 456 -6.69 -23.99 8.71
C ASP A 456 -8.08 -23.82 9.32
N SER A 457 -8.31 -24.20 10.59
CA SER A 457 -9.59 -23.95 11.27
C SER A 457 -9.96 -22.47 11.35
N LEU A 458 -8.99 -21.56 11.19
CA LEU A 458 -9.17 -20.10 11.17
C LEU A 458 -9.54 -19.57 9.77
N THR A 459 -9.61 -20.44 8.76
CA THR A 459 -9.96 -20.11 7.37
C THR A 459 -11.40 -20.55 7.07
N PRO A 460 -12.14 -19.85 6.19
CA PRO A 460 -13.56 -20.15 5.95
C PRO A 460 -13.84 -21.59 5.51
N THR A 461 -12.95 -22.15 4.69
CA THR A 461 -13.08 -23.50 4.12
C THR A 461 -12.45 -24.59 4.99
N GLN A 462 -11.64 -24.22 5.98
CA GLN A 462 -10.91 -25.14 6.87
C GLN A 462 -9.86 -26.00 6.17
N ASP A 463 -9.36 -25.56 5.02
CA ASP A 463 -8.38 -26.29 4.21
C ASP A 463 -7.49 -25.38 3.34
N PHE A 464 -7.57 -24.06 3.54
CA PHE A 464 -7.01 -23.10 2.58
C PHE A 464 -5.49 -23.23 2.45
N THR A 465 -4.76 -23.26 3.57
CA THR A 465 -3.30 -23.33 3.56
C THR A 465 -2.81 -24.69 3.07
N ASN A 466 -3.46 -25.77 3.51
CA ASN A 466 -3.13 -27.12 3.06
C ASN A 466 -3.40 -27.31 1.56
N ASP A 467 -4.49 -26.74 1.03
CA ASP A 467 -4.75 -26.78 -0.41
C ASP A 467 -3.73 -25.95 -1.19
N VAL A 468 -3.47 -24.70 -0.78
CA VAL A 468 -2.49 -23.84 -1.46
C VAL A 468 -1.11 -24.50 -1.54
N ILE A 469 -0.61 -25.09 -0.45
CA ILE A 469 0.69 -25.76 -0.45
C ILE A 469 0.69 -26.96 -1.39
N ALA A 470 -0.36 -27.79 -1.37
CA ALA A 470 -0.48 -28.93 -2.28
C ALA A 470 -0.53 -28.52 -3.76
N ARG A 471 -1.24 -27.43 -4.09
CA ARG A 471 -1.23 -26.84 -5.44
C ARG A 471 0.13 -26.28 -5.82
N ALA A 472 0.82 -25.64 -4.88
CA ALA A 472 2.15 -25.07 -5.12
C ALA A 472 3.18 -26.17 -5.41
N GLN A 473 3.11 -27.30 -4.70
CA GLN A 473 3.93 -28.48 -5.00
C GLN A 473 3.70 -28.97 -6.44
N PHE A 474 2.44 -29.08 -6.87
CA PHE A 474 2.11 -29.42 -8.25
C PHE A 474 2.70 -28.42 -9.26
N PHE A 475 2.55 -27.11 -9.04
CA PHE A 475 3.08 -26.11 -9.97
C PHE A 475 4.62 -26.08 -10.01
N ALA A 476 5.28 -26.35 -8.88
CA ALA A 476 6.73 -26.43 -8.77
C ALA A 476 7.30 -27.61 -9.58
N GLU A 477 6.62 -28.76 -9.60
CA GLU A 477 6.97 -29.91 -10.43
C GLU A 477 6.79 -29.66 -11.95
N ARG A 478 6.08 -28.59 -12.32
CA ARG A 478 5.72 -28.25 -13.69
C ARG A 478 6.48 -27.02 -14.16
N GLU A 479 5.74 -25.99 -14.58
CA GLU A 479 6.25 -24.87 -15.33
C GLU A 479 6.65 -23.65 -14.47
N TYR A 480 6.57 -23.77 -13.13
CA TYR A 480 6.76 -22.68 -12.17
C TYR A 480 7.95 -22.93 -11.23
N GLN A 481 9.11 -23.23 -11.82
CA GLN A 481 10.38 -23.44 -11.12
C GLN A 481 11.12 -22.10 -10.88
N ILE A 482 12.04 -22.10 -9.91
CA ILE A 482 12.87 -20.93 -9.55
C ILE A 482 13.85 -20.59 -10.68
#